data_AF-A0A4S0JZC6-F1
#
_entry.id   AF-A0A4S0JZC6-F1
#
_cell.length_a   1.000
_cell.length_b   1.000
_cell.length_c   1.000
_cell.angle_alpha   90.00
_cell.angle_beta   90.00
_cell.angle_gamma   90.00
#
_symmetry.space_group_name_H-M   'P 1'
#
loop_
_entity.id
_entity.type
_entity.pdbx_description
1 polymer ?
#
loop_
_entity_poly.entity_id
_entity_poly.type
_entity_poly.pdbx_seq_one_letter_code
_entity_poly.pdbx_strand_id
1 'polypeptide(L)'
;MNTKKVKPVKAIIVDPKQAALHKIDVDIDRLGKQIAEKNTALEADTKLHPLDQSQPLQERLKTQISELRGHVDRLHKERFDIELGDLAPKAPGAAPQGHSKKKWDIKNVPEPTYPAGARQRGDKAALDRAFLAFVEYNIDQAKIAMQRRDVDAAGRASIELLMDVAGEHLGMHVWMSERVKELETRVAELESKPSVEYRGVWKADEAYKRGHLCTHDGSMWHAEVGSQGLLPGQGAAWKLCVKKGRDARS
;
A
#
# COMPACT_ATOMS: atom_id res chain seq x y z
N MET A 1 12.05 22.02 64.64
CA MET A 1 11.13 22.53 63.60
C MET A 1 11.62 23.89 63.17
N ASN A 2 12.11 24.05 61.94
CA ASN A 2 12.49 25.36 61.40
C ASN A 2 12.12 25.42 59.91
N THR A 3 10.90 25.89 59.62
CA THR A 3 10.38 26.05 58.26
C THR A 3 10.78 27.42 57.73
N LYS A 4 11.82 27.47 56.89
CA LYS A 4 12.17 28.68 56.13
C LYS A 4 11.02 29.02 55.17
N LYS A 5 10.42 30.20 55.35
CA LYS A 5 9.42 30.77 54.43
C LYS A 5 10.10 31.14 53.11
N VAL A 6 9.70 30.50 52.02
CA VAL A 6 10.10 30.87 50.65
C VAL A 6 9.27 32.08 50.21
N LYS A 7 9.94 33.14 49.74
CA LYS A 7 9.28 34.34 49.19
C LYS A 7 8.62 33.99 47.84
N PRO A 8 7.35 34.37 47.60
CA PRO A 8 6.71 34.14 46.32
C PRO A 8 7.36 35.02 45.23
N VAL A 9 7.81 34.39 44.16
CA VAL A 9 8.26 35.06 42.94
C VAL A 9 7.03 35.67 42.28
N LYS A 10 6.99 37.00 42.15
CA LYS A 10 5.93 37.69 41.38
C LYS A 10 6.01 37.22 39.93
N ALA A 11 4.92 36.66 39.41
CA ALA A 11 4.79 36.34 38.00
C ALA A 11 4.97 37.63 37.18
N ILE A 12 5.92 37.62 36.24
CA ILE A 12 6.07 38.68 35.25
C ILE A 12 4.88 38.54 34.31
N ILE A 13 3.88 39.42 34.47
CA ILE A 13 2.78 39.55 33.52
C ILE A 13 3.40 40.24 32.29
N VAL A 14 3.82 39.45 31.30
CA VAL A 14 4.24 39.99 30.01
C VAL A 14 2.98 40.49 29.31
N ASP A 15 2.98 41.78 28.94
CA ASP A 15 1.91 42.37 28.14
C ASP A 15 1.75 41.56 26.84
N PRO A 16 0.60 40.90 26.62
CA PRO A 16 0.36 40.08 25.43
C PRO A 16 0.57 40.83 24.11
N LYS A 17 0.33 42.16 24.10
CA LYS A 17 0.55 43.01 22.92
C LYS A 17 2.04 43.13 22.63
N GLN A 18 2.87 43.40 23.64
CA GLN A 18 4.32 43.52 23.48
C GLN A 18 4.96 42.20 23.06
N ALA A 19 4.48 41.07 23.58
CA ALA A 19 4.96 39.75 23.18
C ALA A 19 4.67 39.45 21.69
N ALA A 20 3.49 39.83 21.21
CA ALA A 20 3.10 39.65 19.81
C ALA A 20 3.93 40.54 18.87
N LEU A 21 4.11 41.82 19.21
CA LEU A 21 4.94 42.76 18.45
C LEU A 21 6.39 42.28 18.36
N HIS A 22 6.99 41.87 19.48
CA HIS A 22 8.36 41.36 19.50
C HIS A 22 8.53 40.14 18.57
N LYS A 23 7.56 39.23 18.53
CA LYS A 23 7.61 38.08 17.63
C LYS A 23 7.62 38.50 16.16
N ILE A 24 6.76 39.46 15.80
CA ILE A 24 6.67 39.98 14.43
C ILE A 24 7.97 40.70 14.05
N ASP A 25 8.54 41.51 14.95
CA ASP A 25 9.80 42.21 14.72
C ASP A 25 10.95 41.22 14.47
N VAL A 26 11.05 40.14 15.25
CA VAL A 26 12.05 39.08 15.04
C VAL A 26 11.89 38.40 13.68
N ASP A 27 10.65 38.16 13.24
CA ASP A 27 10.38 37.55 11.94
C ASP A 27 10.70 38.50 10.77
N ILE A 28 10.38 39.80 10.90
CA ILE A 28 10.76 40.84 9.94
C ILE A 28 12.28 40.90 9.80
N ASP A 29 13.02 40.97 10.91
CA ASP A 29 14.49 41.01 10.90
C ASP A 29 15.10 39.77 10.22
N ARG A 30 14.56 38.59 10.52
CA ARG A 30 15.02 37.33 9.92
C ARG A 30 14.80 37.33 8.41
N LEU A 31 13.62 37.72 7.94
CA LEU A 31 13.32 37.78 6.50
C LEU A 31 14.12 38.89 5.81
N GLY A 32 14.34 40.02 6.48
CA GLY A 32 15.19 41.10 6.00
C GLY A 32 16.62 40.65 5.72
N LYS A 33 17.21 39.85 6.62
CA LYS A 33 18.54 39.24 6.40
C LYS A 33 18.56 38.32 5.17
N GLN A 34 17.55 37.46 5.01
CA GLN A 34 17.46 36.57 3.84
C GLN A 34 17.30 37.34 2.53
N ILE A 35 16.54 38.43 2.53
CA ILE A 35 16.41 39.33 1.37
C ILE A 35 17.75 39.97 1.04
N ALA A 36 18.48 40.47 2.05
CA ALA A 36 19.79 41.08 1.85
C ALA A 36 20.80 40.08 1.26
N GLU A 37 20.90 38.88 1.82
CA GLU A 37 21.77 37.81 1.31
C GLU A 37 21.48 37.48 -0.16
N LYS A 38 20.19 37.37 -0.53
CA LYS A 38 19.79 37.07 -1.91
C LYS A 38 20.03 38.23 -2.86
N ASN A 39 19.84 39.47 -2.42
CA ASN A 39 20.19 40.65 -3.23
C ASN A 39 21.71 40.69 -3.47
N THR A 40 22.53 40.42 -2.44
CA THR A 40 23.98 40.35 -2.61
C THR A 40 24.38 39.26 -3.60
N ALA A 41 23.75 38.08 -3.56
CA ALA A 41 24.00 37.02 -4.53
C ALA A 41 23.58 37.42 -5.96
N LEU A 42 22.44 38.09 -6.10
CA LEU A 42 21.95 38.59 -7.40
C LEU A 42 22.88 39.66 -7.97
N GLU A 43 23.32 40.61 -7.15
CA GLU A 43 24.27 41.64 -7.53
C GLU A 43 25.65 41.07 -7.88
N ALA A 44 26.11 40.06 -7.13
CA ALA A 44 27.36 39.37 -7.42
C ALA A 44 27.33 38.71 -8.79
N ASP A 45 26.24 38.00 -9.14
CA ASP A 45 26.06 37.41 -10.47
C ASP A 45 25.94 38.48 -11.55
N THR A 46 25.21 39.57 -11.30
CA THR A 46 25.03 40.67 -12.27
C THR A 46 26.33 41.41 -12.58
N LYS A 47 27.29 41.42 -11.65
CA LYS A 47 28.62 42.02 -11.85
C LYS A 47 29.59 41.14 -12.64
N LEU A 48 29.26 39.87 -12.88
CA LEU A 48 30.07 39.00 -13.73
C LEU A 48 30.05 39.48 -15.18
N HIS A 49 31.07 39.09 -15.94
CA HIS A 49 31.11 39.31 -17.38
C HIS A 49 29.86 38.69 -18.03
N PRO A 50 29.24 39.29 -19.08
CA PRO A 50 27.97 38.81 -19.63
C PRO A 50 27.92 37.33 -20.03
N LEU A 51 29.07 36.74 -20.37
CA LEU A 51 29.19 35.30 -20.70
C LEU A 51 29.19 34.38 -19.47
N ASP A 52 29.49 34.92 -18.29
CA ASP A 52 29.58 34.19 -17.02
C ASP A 52 28.33 34.40 -16.15
N GLN A 53 27.41 35.27 -16.56
CA GLN A 53 26.13 35.50 -15.89
C GLN A 53 25.18 34.32 -16.06
N SER A 54 24.44 33.98 -15.01
CA SER A 54 23.46 32.89 -15.05
C SER A 54 22.03 33.42 -15.05
N GLN A 55 21.42 33.54 -16.23
CA GLN A 55 20.02 33.96 -16.38
C GLN A 55 19.04 33.11 -15.54
N PRO A 56 19.14 31.77 -15.48
CA PRO A 56 18.27 30.97 -14.63
C PRO A 56 18.44 31.24 -13.13
N LEU A 57 19.67 31.54 -12.68
CA LEU A 57 19.95 31.89 -11.29
C LEU A 57 19.35 33.26 -10.95
N GLN A 58 19.50 34.24 -11.83
CA GLN A 58 18.95 35.59 -11.63
C GLN A 58 17.42 35.57 -11.52
N GLU A 59 16.73 34.85 -12.41
CA GLU A 59 15.26 34.74 -12.38
C GLU A 59 14.76 34.03 -11.12
N ARG A 60 15.46 32.96 -10.69
CA ARG A 60 15.15 32.28 -9.42
C ARG A 60 15.33 33.21 -8.22
N LEU A 61 16.44 33.96 -8.16
CA LEU A 61 16.71 34.88 -7.07
C LEU A 61 15.68 36.02 -7.02
N LYS A 62 15.34 36.63 -8.17
CA LYS A 62 14.29 37.66 -8.27
C LYS A 62 12.95 37.14 -7.76
N THR A 63 12.55 35.93 -8.15
CA THR A 63 11.32 35.29 -7.68
C THR A 63 11.32 35.13 -6.16
N GLN A 64 12.40 34.57 -5.60
CA GLN A 64 12.54 34.38 -4.16
C GLN A 64 12.55 35.70 -3.39
N ILE A 65 13.21 36.74 -3.91
CA ILE A 65 13.22 38.08 -3.29
C ILE A 65 11.80 38.66 -3.27
N SER A 66 11.05 38.51 -4.37
CA SER A 66 9.66 38.98 -4.46
C SER A 66 8.75 38.30 -3.43
N GLU A 67 8.84 36.97 -3.31
CA GLU A 67 8.08 36.19 -2.32
C GLU A 67 8.39 36.62 -0.88
N LEU A 68 9.68 36.77 -0.55
CA LEU A 68 10.12 37.19 0.78
C LEU A 68 9.66 38.62 1.11
N ARG A 69 9.69 39.55 0.13
CA ARG A 69 9.14 40.91 0.31
C ARG A 69 7.65 40.88 0.59
N GLY A 70 6.88 40.08 -0.16
CA GLY A 70 5.45 39.90 0.11
C GLY A 70 5.16 39.29 1.49
N HIS A 71 6.09 38.52 2.07
CA HIS A 71 5.99 38.05 3.45
C HIS A 71 6.23 39.18 4.46
N VAL A 72 7.26 40.00 4.24
CA VAL A 72 7.57 41.16 5.08
C VAL A 72 6.42 42.18 5.07
N ASP A 73 5.83 42.46 3.91
CA ASP A 73 4.69 43.39 3.80
C ASP A 73 3.47 42.93 4.61
N ARG A 74 3.21 41.61 4.63
CA ARG A 74 2.13 41.04 5.46
C ARG A 74 2.42 41.18 6.96
N LEU A 75 3.67 40.96 7.37
CA LEU A 75 4.09 41.14 8.76
C LEU A 75 4.05 42.60 9.20
N HIS A 76 4.44 43.54 8.33
CA HIS A 76 4.31 44.97 8.59
C HIS A 76 2.85 45.38 8.77
N LYS A 77 1.95 44.83 7.96
CA LYS A 77 0.51 45.05 8.12
C LYS A 77 0.01 44.49 9.46
N GLU A 78 0.37 43.26 9.81
CA GLU A 78 -0.02 42.64 11.08
C GLU A 78 0.52 43.42 12.30
N ARG A 79 1.77 43.91 12.22
CA ARG A 79 2.39 44.78 13.23
C ARG A 79 1.59 46.07 13.40
N PHE A 80 1.24 46.72 12.28
CA PHE A 80 0.46 47.96 12.27
C PHE A 80 -0.94 47.78 12.87
N ASP A 81 -1.62 46.68 12.51
CA ASP A 81 -2.94 46.33 13.04
C ASP A 81 -2.89 46.14 14.58
N ILE A 82 -1.83 45.50 15.10
CA ILE A 82 -1.62 45.34 16.55
C ILE A 82 -1.31 46.67 17.23
N GLU A 83 -0.47 47.52 16.63
CA GLU A 83 -0.09 48.83 17.19
C GLU A 83 -1.29 49.77 17.35
N LEU A 84 -2.16 49.84 16.34
CA LEU A 84 -3.37 50.66 16.34
C LEU A 84 -4.43 50.27 17.37
N GLY A 85 -4.24 49.15 18.07
CA GLY A 85 -5.17 48.74 19.12
C GLY A 85 -6.42 48.06 18.56
N ASP A 86 -6.39 47.58 17.32
CA ASP A 86 -7.29 46.53 16.83
C ASP A 86 -6.89 45.18 17.44
N LEU A 87 -6.84 45.17 18.78
CA LEU A 87 -7.32 44.05 19.57
C LEU A 87 -8.86 44.03 19.46
N ALA A 88 -9.39 43.85 18.27
CA ALA A 88 -10.29 42.72 18.22
C ALA A 88 -9.37 41.55 18.60
N PRO A 89 -9.53 40.88 19.76
CA PRO A 89 -9.09 39.51 19.77
C PRO A 89 -9.62 38.94 18.47
N LYS A 90 -8.81 38.26 17.66
CA LYS A 90 -9.39 37.27 16.76
C LYS A 90 -10.25 36.44 17.69
N ALA A 91 -11.55 36.73 17.78
CA ALA A 91 -12.52 35.97 18.56
C ALA A 91 -12.19 34.54 18.18
N PRO A 92 -11.68 33.71 19.10
CA PRO A 92 -10.78 32.59 18.84
C PRO A 92 -10.96 32.09 17.42
N GLY A 93 -10.10 32.60 16.51
CA GLY A 93 -10.46 32.93 15.11
C GLY A 93 -11.69 32.18 14.64
N ALA A 94 -12.87 32.80 14.70
CA ALA A 94 -14.21 32.19 14.61
C ALA A 94 -14.09 30.71 14.28
N ALA A 95 -14.02 29.86 15.33
CA ALA A 95 -13.74 28.42 15.25
C ALA A 95 -14.12 27.93 13.86
N PRO A 96 -13.13 27.60 12.99
CA PRO A 96 -13.25 27.67 11.54
C PRO A 96 -14.64 27.19 11.17
N GLN A 97 -15.51 28.10 10.70
CA GLN A 97 -16.95 27.83 10.51
C GLN A 97 -17.05 26.39 10.04
N GLY A 98 -17.55 25.50 10.92
CA GLY A 98 -17.31 24.07 10.80
C GLY A 98 -17.57 23.67 9.36
N HIS A 99 -16.51 23.34 8.61
CA HIS A 99 -16.70 22.93 7.23
C HIS A 99 -17.62 21.72 7.30
N SER A 100 -18.76 21.80 6.63
CA SER A 100 -19.68 20.67 6.59
C SER A 100 -18.88 19.49 6.06
N LYS A 101 -18.72 18.45 6.89
CA LYS A 101 -17.99 17.25 6.49
C LYS A 101 -18.52 16.78 5.14
N LYS A 102 -17.61 16.59 4.19
CA LYS A 102 -17.96 16.04 2.90
C LYS A 102 -18.23 14.55 3.08
N LYS A 103 -19.38 14.11 2.60
CA LYS A 103 -19.72 12.69 2.57
C LYS A 103 -18.93 11.96 1.50
N TRP A 104 -18.67 10.68 1.75
CA TRP A 104 -18.04 9.81 0.77
C TRP A 104 -19.02 9.47 -0.36
N ASP A 105 -18.52 9.45 -1.60
CA ASP A 105 -19.29 9.00 -2.77
C ASP A 105 -19.30 7.48 -2.83
N ILE A 106 -20.31 6.87 -2.22
CA ILE A 106 -20.49 5.42 -2.07
C ILE A 106 -21.47 4.92 -3.14
N LYS A 107 -21.04 3.92 -3.91
CA LYS A 107 -21.80 3.33 -5.03
C LYS A 107 -22.62 2.10 -4.63
N ASN A 108 -22.31 1.45 -3.50
CA ASN A 108 -22.86 0.16 -3.06
C ASN A 108 -22.76 -0.92 -4.15
N VAL A 109 -21.58 -1.05 -4.76
CA VAL A 109 -21.35 -2.07 -5.78
C VAL A 109 -21.45 -3.49 -5.17
N PRO A 110 -22.03 -4.47 -5.90
CA PRO A 110 -22.16 -5.83 -5.40
C PRO A 110 -20.80 -6.50 -5.27
N GLU A 111 -20.70 -7.47 -4.37
CA GLU A 111 -19.49 -8.28 -4.21
C GLU A 111 -19.19 -9.08 -5.49
N PRO A 112 -18.01 -8.89 -6.10
CA PRO A 112 -17.67 -9.59 -7.33
C PRO A 112 -17.30 -11.04 -7.06
N THR A 113 -17.61 -11.92 -8.02
CA THR A 113 -17.21 -13.33 -7.97
C THR A 113 -15.90 -13.53 -8.71
N TYR A 114 -14.97 -14.27 -8.11
CA TYR A 114 -13.73 -14.65 -8.78
C TYR A 114 -14.03 -15.65 -9.91
N PRO A 115 -13.54 -15.42 -11.15
CA PRO A 115 -13.82 -16.29 -12.30
C PRO A 115 -12.98 -17.58 -12.22
N ALA A 116 -13.36 -18.49 -11.31
CA ALA A 116 -12.70 -19.77 -11.15
C ALA A 116 -12.69 -20.56 -12.48
N GLY A 117 -11.54 -21.15 -12.83
CA GLY A 117 -11.35 -21.91 -14.06
C GLY A 117 -10.94 -21.09 -15.29
N ALA A 118 -11.01 -19.76 -15.24
CA ALA A 118 -10.55 -18.87 -16.31
C ALA A 118 -9.00 -18.78 -16.33
N ARG A 119 -8.33 -19.83 -16.81
CA ARG A 119 -6.86 -19.93 -16.89
C ARG A 119 -6.35 -20.26 -18.29
N GLN A 120 -7.21 -20.27 -19.31
CA GLN A 120 -6.83 -20.59 -20.68
C GLN A 120 -6.45 -19.35 -21.49
N ARG A 121 -5.70 -19.58 -22.58
CA ARG A 121 -5.30 -18.52 -23.52
C ARG A 121 -6.54 -17.99 -24.25
N GLY A 122 -7.10 -16.89 -23.75
CA GLY A 122 -8.36 -16.29 -24.21
C GLY A 122 -9.14 -15.61 -23.08
N ASP A 123 -8.89 -16.02 -21.84
CA ASP A 123 -9.64 -15.58 -20.66
C ASP A 123 -9.16 -14.25 -20.06
N LYS A 124 -8.08 -13.66 -20.61
CA LYS A 124 -7.46 -12.43 -20.07
C LYS A 124 -8.47 -11.31 -19.88
N ALA A 125 -9.37 -11.11 -20.85
CA ALA A 125 -10.36 -10.04 -20.75
C ALA A 125 -11.38 -10.29 -19.62
N ALA A 126 -11.71 -11.55 -19.32
CA ALA A 126 -12.60 -11.89 -18.21
C ALA A 126 -11.90 -11.68 -16.86
N LEU A 127 -10.62 -12.07 -16.75
CA LEU A 127 -9.80 -11.84 -15.57
C LEU A 127 -9.59 -10.35 -15.30
N ASP A 128 -9.25 -9.56 -16.32
CA ASP A 128 -9.05 -8.12 -16.21
C ASP A 128 -10.34 -7.42 -15.73
N ARG A 129 -11.49 -7.79 -16.30
CA ARG A 129 -12.79 -7.26 -15.86
C ARG A 129 -13.11 -7.64 -14.42
N ALA A 130 -12.89 -8.91 -14.05
CA ALA A 130 -13.11 -9.35 -12.67
C ALA A 130 -12.20 -8.59 -11.70
N PHE A 131 -10.91 -8.43 -12.02
CA PHE A 131 -9.97 -7.67 -11.21
C PHE A 131 -10.44 -6.23 -10.98
N LEU A 132 -10.86 -5.53 -12.04
CA LEU A 132 -11.38 -4.17 -11.91
C LEU A 132 -12.64 -4.11 -11.02
N ALA A 133 -13.54 -5.09 -11.14
CA ALA A 133 -14.70 -5.18 -10.27
C ALA A 133 -14.30 -5.39 -8.79
N PHE A 134 -13.29 -6.22 -8.50
CA PHE A 134 -12.72 -6.37 -7.16
C PHE A 134 -12.14 -5.06 -6.63
N VAL A 135 -11.39 -4.33 -7.45
CA VAL A 135 -10.82 -3.03 -7.06
C VAL A 135 -11.93 -2.04 -6.72
N GLU A 136 -12.94 -1.90 -7.58
CA GLU A 136 -14.06 -0.98 -7.36
C GLU A 136 -14.84 -1.34 -6.10
N TYR A 137 -15.14 -2.63 -5.90
CA TYR A 137 -15.80 -3.11 -4.68
C TYR A 137 -15.03 -2.77 -3.42
N ASN A 138 -13.72 -3.03 -3.38
CA ASN A 138 -12.92 -2.77 -2.19
C ASN A 138 -12.74 -1.27 -1.92
N ILE A 139 -12.64 -0.43 -2.95
CA ILE A 139 -12.67 1.03 -2.80
C ILE A 139 -13.98 1.46 -2.15
N ASP A 140 -15.11 0.92 -2.62
CA ASP A 140 -16.42 1.27 -2.10
C ASP A 140 -16.61 0.82 -0.64
N GLN A 141 -16.16 -0.40 -0.29
CA GLN A 141 -16.14 -0.88 1.09
C GLN A 141 -15.26 -0.01 2.00
N ALA A 142 -14.10 0.44 1.51
CA ALA A 142 -13.25 1.36 2.27
C ALA A 142 -13.97 2.69 2.54
N LYS A 143 -14.66 3.25 1.54
CA LYS A 143 -15.47 4.47 1.72
C LYS A 143 -16.60 4.28 2.74
N ILE A 144 -17.31 3.16 2.68
CA ILE A 144 -18.34 2.79 3.67
C ILE A 144 -17.74 2.74 5.08
N ALA A 145 -16.57 2.11 5.24
CA ALA A 145 -15.89 2.03 6.53
C ALA A 145 -15.48 3.41 7.07
N MET A 146 -14.99 4.30 6.21
CA MET A 146 -14.63 5.67 6.58
C MET A 146 -15.87 6.50 6.95
N GLN A 147 -16.96 6.38 6.19
CA GLN A 147 -18.23 7.04 6.48
C GLN A 147 -18.82 6.59 7.83
N ARG A 148 -18.73 5.29 8.17
CA ARG A 148 -19.16 4.74 9.46
C ARG A 148 -18.34 5.27 10.64
N ARG A 149 -17.08 5.64 10.40
CA ARG A 149 -16.18 6.24 11.39
C ARG A 149 -16.26 7.78 11.41
N ASP A 150 -17.22 8.37 10.68
CA ASP A 150 -17.42 9.82 10.58
C ASP A 150 -16.15 10.59 10.14
N VAL A 151 -15.35 9.95 9.27
CA VAL A 151 -14.17 10.57 8.66
C VAL A 151 -14.61 11.45 7.50
N ASP A 152 -14.12 12.70 7.45
CA ASP A 152 -14.42 13.64 6.38
C ASP A 152 -13.73 13.24 5.06
N ALA A 153 -14.50 13.11 3.98
CA ALA A 153 -13.98 12.81 2.65
C ALA A 153 -13.12 13.95 2.05
N ALA A 154 -13.18 15.17 2.62
CA ALA A 154 -12.30 16.28 2.26
C ALA A 154 -11.00 16.31 3.09
N GLY A 155 -10.80 15.33 3.99
CA GLY A 155 -9.57 15.20 4.78
C GLY A 155 -8.33 15.12 3.90
N ARG A 156 -7.25 15.78 4.32
CA ARG A 156 -5.95 15.75 3.63
C ARG A 156 -5.07 14.66 4.23
N ALA A 157 -4.44 13.86 3.38
CA ALA A 157 -3.38 12.93 3.76
C ALA A 157 -2.00 13.57 3.52
N SER A 158 -1.01 13.20 4.32
CA SER A 158 0.38 13.56 4.05
C SER A 158 0.94 12.72 2.89
N ILE A 159 1.97 13.24 2.21
CA ILE A 159 2.70 12.47 1.19
C ILE A 159 3.38 11.26 1.82
N GLU A 160 3.91 11.40 3.04
CA GLU A 160 4.53 10.30 3.80
C GLU A 160 3.55 9.14 3.99
N LEU A 161 2.33 9.41 4.48
CA LEU A 161 1.30 8.37 4.64
C LEU A 161 0.92 7.73 3.30
N LEU A 162 0.86 8.52 2.22
CA LEU A 162 0.60 7.99 0.88
C LEU A 162 1.72 7.06 0.41
N MET A 163 2.98 7.40 0.70
CA MET A 163 4.13 6.56 0.35
C MET A 163 4.18 5.29 1.19
N ASP A 164 3.84 5.34 2.47
CA ASP A 164 3.76 4.15 3.33
C ASP A 164 2.73 3.16 2.81
N VAL A 165 1.50 3.62 2.53
CA VAL A 165 0.43 2.76 1.99
C VAL A 165 0.79 2.21 0.61
N ALA A 166 1.42 3.02 -0.24
CA ALA A 166 1.88 2.56 -1.56
C ALA A 166 2.98 1.49 -1.43
N GLY A 167 3.92 1.68 -0.49
CA GLY A 167 4.98 0.72 -0.19
C GLY A 167 4.44 -0.60 0.35
N GLU A 168 3.51 -0.54 1.31
CA GLU A 168 2.82 -1.73 1.83
C GLU A 168 2.07 -2.49 0.72
N HIS A 169 1.35 -1.76 -0.14
CA HIS A 169 0.62 -2.37 -1.26
C HIS A 169 1.56 -3.06 -2.24
N LEU A 170 2.66 -2.41 -2.62
CA LEU A 170 3.66 -2.99 -3.51
C LEU A 170 4.35 -4.19 -2.88
N GLY A 171 4.75 -4.09 -1.60
CA GLY A 171 5.36 -5.18 -0.85
C GLY A 171 4.45 -6.39 -0.76
N MET A 172 3.16 -6.19 -0.45
CA MET A 172 2.15 -7.25 -0.44
C MET A 172 1.98 -7.87 -1.82
N HIS A 173 1.89 -7.05 -2.87
CA HIS A 173 1.75 -7.54 -4.24
C HIS A 173 2.93 -8.44 -4.64
N VAL A 174 4.17 -7.98 -4.39
CA VAL A 174 5.37 -8.76 -4.69
C VAL A 174 5.40 -10.05 -3.87
N TRP A 175 5.19 -9.97 -2.55
CA TRP A 175 5.18 -11.14 -1.67
C TRP A 175 4.16 -12.20 -2.09
N MET A 176 2.92 -11.78 -2.34
CA MET A 176 1.85 -12.69 -2.77
C MET A 176 2.13 -13.29 -4.15
N SER A 177 2.69 -12.50 -5.07
CA SER A 177 3.07 -12.99 -6.41
C SER A 177 4.14 -14.09 -6.32
N GLU A 178 5.19 -13.90 -5.51
CA GLU A 178 6.23 -14.92 -5.32
C GLU A 178 5.68 -16.17 -4.64
N ARG A 179 4.80 -16.02 -3.64
CA ARG A 179 4.12 -17.17 -3.02
C ARG A 179 3.24 -17.95 -4.01
N VAL A 180 2.53 -17.27 -4.90
CA VAL A 180 1.74 -17.94 -5.95
C VAL A 180 2.65 -18.69 -6.90
N LYS A 181 3.76 -18.09 -7.35
CA LYS A 181 4.75 -18.78 -8.20
C LYS A 181 5.30 -20.04 -7.53
N GLU A 182 5.69 -19.96 -6.25
CA GLU A 182 6.17 -21.13 -5.49
C GLU A 182 5.10 -22.23 -5.44
N LEU A 183 3.85 -21.87 -5.16
CA LEU A 183 2.73 -22.81 -5.14
C LEU A 183 2.49 -23.45 -6.51
N GLU A 184 2.54 -22.66 -7.59
CA GLU A 184 2.40 -23.17 -8.96
C GLU A 184 3.52 -24.16 -9.30
N THR A 185 4.77 -23.87 -8.92
CA THR A 185 5.89 -24.82 -9.07
C THR A 185 5.65 -26.12 -8.30
N ARG A 186 5.21 -26.03 -7.04
CA ARG A 186 4.94 -27.22 -6.21
C ARG A 186 3.78 -28.04 -6.74
N VAL A 187 2.72 -27.39 -7.24
CA VAL A 187 1.59 -28.07 -7.88
C VAL A 187 2.04 -28.77 -9.14
N ALA A 188 2.82 -28.12 -10.00
CA ALA A 188 3.38 -28.75 -11.19
C ALA A 188 4.27 -29.96 -10.86
N GLU A 189 5.09 -29.90 -9.79
CA GLU A 189 5.86 -31.05 -9.33
C GLU A 189 4.95 -32.21 -8.89
N LEU A 190 3.91 -31.93 -8.10
CA LEU A 190 2.96 -32.94 -7.66
C LEU A 190 2.18 -33.56 -8.82
N GLU A 191 1.74 -32.74 -9.78
CA GLU A 191 1.02 -33.20 -10.97
C GLU A 191 1.92 -33.97 -11.94
N SER A 192 3.23 -33.73 -11.93
CA SER A 192 4.19 -34.50 -12.72
C SER A 192 4.47 -35.90 -12.15
N LYS A 193 4.14 -36.15 -10.88
CA LYS A 193 4.36 -37.45 -10.24
C LYS A 193 3.41 -38.48 -10.87
N PRO A 194 3.89 -39.71 -11.17
CA PRO A 194 3.03 -40.77 -11.69
C PRO A 194 1.84 -40.98 -10.75
N SER A 195 0.61 -40.88 -11.28
CA SER A 195 -0.58 -41.24 -10.53
C SER A 195 -0.76 -42.76 -10.52
N VAL A 196 -1.13 -43.29 -9.36
CA VAL A 196 -1.50 -44.71 -9.23
C VAL A 196 -2.97 -44.83 -9.60
N GLU A 197 -3.26 -45.54 -10.68
CA GLU A 197 -4.63 -45.75 -11.17
C GLU A 197 -5.06 -47.19 -10.90
N TYR A 198 -6.13 -47.38 -10.11
CA TYR A 198 -6.73 -48.69 -9.89
C TYR A 198 -7.79 -48.99 -10.95
N ARG A 199 -7.58 -50.06 -11.71
CA ARG A 199 -8.37 -50.48 -12.87
C ARG A 199 -9.41 -51.57 -12.54
N GLY A 200 -9.63 -51.87 -11.26
CA GLY A 200 -10.56 -52.91 -10.85
C GLY A 200 -10.00 -54.33 -11.00
N VAL A 201 -10.88 -55.29 -11.25
CA VAL A 201 -10.51 -56.69 -11.50
C VAL A 201 -9.88 -56.81 -12.89
N TRP A 202 -8.79 -57.57 -13.00
CA TRP A 202 -8.08 -57.78 -14.27
C TRP A 202 -9.00 -58.34 -15.36
N LYS A 203 -8.86 -57.83 -16.58
CA LYS A 203 -9.56 -58.31 -17.79
C LYS A 203 -8.59 -58.45 -18.95
N ALA A 204 -8.75 -59.52 -19.74
CA ALA A 204 -7.84 -59.84 -20.83
C ALA A 204 -7.92 -58.84 -22.01
N ASP A 205 -9.09 -58.25 -22.23
CA ASP A 205 -9.37 -57.30 -23.31
C ASP A 205 -8.93 -55.86 -22.96
N GLU A 206 -8.58 -55.59 -21.70
CA GLU A 206 -8.20 -54.27 -21.24
C GLU A 206 -6.68 -54.01 -21.38
N ALA A 207 -6.33 -52.82 -21.87
CA ALA A 207 -4.94 -52.37 -21.94
C ALA A 207 -4.52 -51.69 -20.62
N TYR A 208 -3.51 -52.24 -19.98
CA TYR A 208 -2.90 -51.70 -18.76
C TYR A 208 -1.64 -50.93 -19.11
N LYS A 209 -1.45 -49.76 -18.49
CA LYS A 209 -0.21 -48.98 -18.59
C LYS A 209 0.65 -49.24 -17.37
N ARG A 210 1.96 -48.98 -17.48
CA ARG A 210 2.87 -48.98 -16.33
C ARG A 210 2.31 -48.09 -15.22
N GLY A 211 2.30 -48.56 -13.98
CA GLY A 211 1.74 -47.85 -12.83
C GLY A 211 0.29 -48.21 -12.50
N HIS A 212 -0.45 -48.86 -13.42
CA HIS A 212 -1.80 -49.32 -13.14
C HIS A 212 -1.79 -50.44 -12.08
N LEU A 213 -2.78 -50.40 -11.20
CA LEU A 213 -3.09 -51.45 -10.25
C LEU A 213 -4.35 -52.22 -10.68
N CYS A 214 -4.38 -53.53 -10.47
CA CYS A 214 -5.59 -54.33 -10.62
C CYS A 214 -5.65 -55.45 -9.58
N THR A 215 -6.80 -56.08 -9.45
CA THR A 215 -6.99 -57.28 -8.63
C THR A 215 -7.14 -58.52 -9.50
N HIS A 216 -6.40 -59.58 -9.15
CA HIS A 216 -6.49 -60.89 -9.79
C HIS A 216 -6.23 -61.98 -8.75
N ASP A 217 -7.08 -63.01 -8.71
CA ASP A 217 -7.05 -64.11 -7.73
C ASP A 217 -6.91 -63.60 -6.28
N GLY A 218 -7.76 -62.65 -5.90
CA GLY A 218 -7.79 -62.05 -4.54
C GLY A 218 -6.56 -61.24 -4.15
N SER A 219 -5.61 -61.03 -5.06
CA SER A 219 -4.36 -60.30 -4.82
C SER A 219 -4.31 -59.00 -5.64
N MET A 220 -3.60 -57.99 -5.15
CA MET A 220 -3.37 -56.73 -5.86
C MET A 220 -2.03 -56.77 -6.60
N TRP A 221 -2.06 -56.34 -7.85
CA TRP A 221 -0.92 -56.39 -8.78
C TRP A 221 -0.64 -55.03 -9.39
N HIS A 222 0.64 -54.69 -9.56
CA HIS A 222 1.15 -53.50 -10.24
C HIS A 222 1.72 -53.86 -11.60
N ALA A 223 1.30 -53.12 -12.64
CA ALA A 223 1.85 -53.24 -13.98
C ALA A 223 3.21 -52.53 -14.05
N GLU A 224 4.29 -53.30 -14.26
CA GLU A 224 5.65 -52.76 -14.42
C GLU A 224 5.90 -52.24 -15.84
N VAL A 225 5.16 -52.77 -16.82
CA VAL A 225 5.19 -52.39 -18.24
C VAL A 225 3.77 -52.33 -18.80
N GLY A 226 3.57 -51.59 -19.88
CA GLY A 226 2.30 -51.59 -20.59
C GLY A 226 2.02 -52.96 -21.21
N SER A 227 0.80 -53.48 -21.06
CA SER A 227 0.41 -54.78 -21.61
C SER A 227 -1.10 -54.89 -21.83
N GLN A 228 -1.51 -55.82 -22.69
CA GLN A 228 -2.89 -56.25 -22.90
C GLN A 228 -2.90 -57.78 -22.99
N GLY A 229 -3.87 -58.44 -22.36
CA GLY A 229 -3.99 -59.89 -22.35
C GLY A 229 -2.95 -60.65 -21.51
N LEU A 230 -1.94 -60.00 -20.94
CA LEU A 230 -0.96 -60.65 -20.05
C LEU A 230 -1.55 -60.83 -18.64
N LEU A 231 -1.58 -62.06 -18.15
CA LEU A 231 -2.20 -62.42 -16.87
C LEU A 231 -1.30 -62.07 -15.67
N PRO A 232 -1.83 -61.44 -14.60
CA PRO A 232 -1.08 -61.20 -13.37
C PRO A 232 -0.65 -62.50 -12.68
N GLY A 233 0.62 -62.54 -12.26
CA GLY A 233 1.27 -63.75 -11.76
C GLY A 233 1.94 -64.60 -12.83
N GLN A 234 1.86 -64.21 -14.11
CA GLN A 234 2.60 -64.81 -15.21
C GLN A 234 3.56 -63.81 -15.85
N GLY A 235 4.84 -64.20 -15.96
CA GLY A 235 5.88 -63.37 -16.58
C GLY A 235 6.27 -62.13 -15.76
N ALA A 236 7.01 -61.22 -16.41
CA ALA A 236 7.60 -60.04 -15.77
C ALA A 236 6.73 -58.77 -15.84
N ALA A 237 5.56 -58.84 -16.48
CA ALA A 237 4.73 -57.66 -16.68
C ALA A 237 4.06 -57.14 -15.39
N TRP A 238 3.89 -58.03 -14.41
CA TRP A 238 3.15 -57.78 -13.19
C TRP A 238 4.00 -58.04 -11.95
N LYS A 239 3.92 -57.13 -10.98
CA LYS A 239 4.51 -57.26 -9.66
C LYS A 239 3.43 -57.38 -8.61
N LEU A 240 3.53 -58.37 -7.74
CA LEU A 240 2.60 -58.55 -6.63
C LEU A 240 2.77 -57.42 -5.60
N CYS A 241 1.70 -56.69 -5.30
CA CYS A 241 1.67 -55.62 -4.29
C CYS A 241 1.11 -56.12 -2.96
N VAL A 242 -0.03 -56.80 -3.02
CA VAL A 242 -0.73 -57.32 -1.84
C VAL A 242 -1.16 -58.75 -2.14
N LYS A 243 -0.72 -59.69 -1.31
CA LYS A 243 -1.07 -61.11 -1.43
C LYS A 243 -2.44 -61.37 -0.81
N LYS A 244 -3.25 -62.23 -1.43
CA LYS A 244 -4.51 -62.69 -0.81
C LYS A 244 -4.27 -63.28 0.57
N GLY A 245 -5.20 -62.99 1.49
CA GLY A 245 -5.24 -63.60 2.81
C GLY A 245 -5.50 -65.11 2.71
N ARG A 246 -5.23 -65.83 3.82
CA ARG A 246 -5.63 -67.24 3.93
C ARG A 246 -7.10 -67.29 4.35
N ASP A 247 -7.89 -68.14 3.70
CA ASP A 247 -9.28 -68.36 4.09
C ASP A 247 -9.35 -68.83 5.56
N ALA A 248 -10.28 -68.24 6.31
CA ALA A 248 -10.59 -68.71 7.65
C ALA A 248 -11.26 -70.09 7.53
N ARG A 249 -10.59 -71.14 7.99
CA ARG A 249 -11.23 -72.45 8.16
C ARG A 249 -12.04 -72.40 9.46
N SER A 250 -13.36 -72.44 9.34
CA SER A 250 -14.28 -72.78 10.43
C SER A 250 -14.38 -74.29 10.58
#